data_AF-A0A7V1WW04-F1
#
_entry.id   AF-A0A7V1WW04-F1
#
_cell.length_a   1.000
_cell.length_b   1.000
_cell.length_c   1.000
_cell.angle_alpha   90.00
_cell.angle_beta   90.00
_cell.angle_gamma   90.00
#
_symmetry.space_group_name_H-M   'P 1'
#
loop_
_entity.id
_entity.type
_entity.pdbx_description
1 polymer ?
#
loop_
_entity_poly.entity_id
_entity_poly.type
_entity_poly.pdbx_seq_one_letter_code
_entity_poly.pdbx_strand_id
1 'polypeptide(L)'
;MDMTDSTFKKVGKSEKRMFGPPCLLICGYRADEQDQILSLIETCGLSGHAVVFAGTGDEDAILRDMVQAESGKGRGVASGLARAIIMSGLTERELHSLLSAYRTQNLTRQLWATLTPISEGWTLKALLKELAAEAAAFRKRQEEKEAEKQ
;
A
#
# COMPACT_ATOMS: atom_id res chain seq x y z
N MET A 1 -20.03 -13.16 25.75
CA MET A 1 -18.66 -13.09 25.19
C MET A 1 -18.79 -12.31 23.90
N ASP A 2 -18.55 -11.00 23.98
CA ASP A 2 -18.81 -10.06 22.90
C ASP A 2 -17.85 -10.22 21.73
N MET A 3 -18.44 -10.15 20.53
CA MET A 3 -17.79 -10.22 19.23
C MET A 3 -16.78 -9.09 19.07
N THR A 4 -15.58 -9.41 18.59
CA THR A 4 -14.59 -8.42 18.16
C THR A 4 -15.09 -7.67 16.94
N ASP A 5 -15.66 -6.49 17.19
CA ASP A 5 -15.90 -5.43 16.23
C ASP A 5 -14.55 -5.03 15.61
N SER A 6 -14.33 -5.42 14.35
CA SER A 6 -13.19 -4.99 13.57
C SER A 6 -13.45 -3.55 13.11
N THR A 7 -13.26 -2.61 14.02
CA THR A 7 -13.54 -1.20 13.78
C THR A 7 -12.55 -0.66 12.74
N PHE A 8 -13.01 -0.47 11.50
CA PHE A 8 -12.30 0.30 10.48
C PHE A 8 -12.02 1.70 11.03
N LYS A 9 -10.80 1.95 11.53
CA LYS A 9 -10.39 3.27 11.99
C LYS A 9 -10.11 4.15 10.77
N LYS A 10 -11.01 5.10 10.54
CA LYS A 10 -10.81 6.19 9.58
C LYS A 10 -9.52 6.92 9.95
N VAL A 11 -8.54 6.88 9.05
CA VAL A 11 -7.26 7.56 9.24
C VAL A 11 -7.52 9.07 9.26
N GLY A 12 -7.13 9.74 10.35
CA GLY A 12 -7.33 11.18 10.56
C GLY A 12 -6.41 12.04 9.68
N LYS A 13 -6.32 13.35 9.94
CA LYS A 13 -5.35 14.26 9.29
C LYS A 13 -4.25 14.68 10.27
N SER A 14 -3.86 13.77 11.15
CA SER A 14 -2.96 14.09 12.27
C SER A 14 -1.51 13.80 11.91
N GLU A 15 -0.57 14.41 12.64
CA GLU A 15 0.86 14.01 12.63
C GLU A 15 1.10 12.67 13.33
N LYS A 16 0.03 11.91 13.61
CA LYS A 16 0.11 10.63 14.29
C LYS A 16 0.81 9.64 13.38
N ARG A 17 1.99 9.21 13.82
CA ARG A 17 2.77 8.18 13.14
C ARG A 17 2.04 6.83 13.22
N MET A 18 1.91 6.17 12.07
CA MET A 18 1.38 4.81 11.95
C MET A 18 2.41 3.77 12.39
N PHE A 19 2.01 2.51 12.40
CA PHE A 19 2.83 1.42 12.91
C PHE A 19 4.00 1.05 11.96
N GLY A 20 5.13 0.68 12.55
CA GLY A 20 6.35 0.21 11.87
C GLY A 20 7.33 1.31 11.45
N PRO A 21 8.47 0.94 10.84
CA PRO A 21 9.48 1.88 10.37
C PRO A 21 8.99 2.67 9.15
N PRO A 22 9.46 3.92 8.94
CA PRO A 22 9.07 4.75 7.80
C PRO A 22 9.54 4.12 6.47
N CYS A 23 8.62 3.45 5.79
CA CYS A 23 8.89 2.72 4.55
C CYS A 23 7.67 2.66 3.62
N LEU A 24 7.91 2.74 2.32
CA LEU A 24 6.93 2.44 1.26
C LEU A 24 7.36 1.17 0.52
N LEU A 25 6.56 0.14 0.61
CA LEU A 25 6.73 -1.10 -0.13
C LEU A 25 5.83 -1.08 -1.37
N ILE A 26 6.46 -1.09 -2.54
CA ILE A 26 5.84 -0.93 -3.85
C ILE A 26 5.81 -2.29 -4.56
N CYS A 27 4.62 -2.74 -4.97
CA CYS A 27 4.40 -4.08 -5.54
C CYS A 27 3.70 -3.99 -6.90
N GLY A 28 4.10 -4.85 -7.85
CA GLY A 28 3.39 -4.99 -9.13
C GLY A 28 3.58 -3.83 -10.13
N TYR A 29 4.64 -3.04 -9.95
CA TYR A 29 5.01 -1.95 -10.85
C TYR A 29 6.02 -2.43 -11.90
N ARG A 30 5.87 -1.96 -13.14
CA ARG A 30 6.87 -2.14 -14.19
C ARG A 30 8.04 -1.19 -13.97
N ALA A 31 9.23 -1.55 -14.46
CA ALA A 31 10.46 -0.77 -14.25
C ALA A 31 10.34 0.70 -14.70
N ASP A 32 9.63 0.96 -15.80
CA ASP A 32 9.37 2.30 -16.33
C ASP A 32 8.39 3.12 -15.48
N GLU A 33 7.50 2.47 -14.73
CA GLU A 33 6.56 3.14 -13.83
C GLU A 33 7.18 3.46 -12.46
N GLN A 34 8.27 2.78 -12.09
CA GLN A 34 8.92 2.96 -10.79
C GLN A 34 9.53 4.36 -10.65
N ASP A 35 10.07 4.93 -11.72
CA ASP A 35 10.62 6.29 -11.67
C ASP A 35 9.50 7.32 -11.47
N GLN A 36 8.33 7.12 -12.08
CA GLN A 36 7.18 7.99 -11.90
C GLN A 36 6.67 7.97 -10.44
N ILE A 37 6.60 6.78 -9.81
CA ILE A 37 6.17 6.70 -8.41
C ILE A 37 7.20 7.30 -7.45
N LEU A 38 8.51 7.15 -7.74
CA LEU A 38 9.57 7.78 -6.96
C LEU A 38 9.46 9.30 -7.00
N SER A 39 9.28 9.89 -8.19
CA SER A 39 9.06 11.33 -8.33
C SER A 39 7.81 11.82 -7.59
N LEU A 40 6.74 11.01 -7.55
CA LEU A 40 5.54 11.32 -6.78
C LEU A 40 5.83 11.34 -5.27
N ILE A 41 6.53 10.32 -4.77
CA ILE A 41 6.94 10.19 -3.36
C ILE A 41 7.81 11.39 -2.94
N GLU A 42 8.78 11.79 -3.78
CA GLU A 42 9.61 12.98 -3.55
C GLU A 42 8.79 14.26 -3.50
N THR A 43 7.86 14.45 -4.45
CA THR A 43 6.98 15.63 -4.49
C THR A 43 6.07 15.72 -3.26
N CYS A 44 5.68 14.57 -2.69
CA CYS A 44 4.92 14.49 -1.45
C CYS A 44 5.76 14.74 -0.19
N GLY A 45 7.07 14.99 -0.31
CA GLY A 45 7.97 15.21 0.83
C GLY A 45 8.34 13.93 1.57
N LEU A 46 8.18 12.76 0.93
CA LEU A 46 8.44 11.45 1.53
C LEU A 46 9.86 10.95 1.30
N SER A 47 10.77 11.79 0.79
CA SER A 47 12.17 11.43 0.50
C SER A 47 12.96 10.88 1.69
N GLY A 48 12.50 11.12 2.92
CA GLY A 48 13.08 10.55 4.14
C GLY A 48 12.61 9.12 4.48
N HIS A 49 11.68 8.56 3.71
CA HIS A 49 11.17 7.20 3.90
C HIS A 49 11.92 6.22 3.00
N ALA A 50 12.20 5.02 3.50
CA ALA A 50 12.75 3.96 2.65
C ALA A 50 11.73 3.58 1.58
N VAL A 51 12.16 3.34 0.35
CA VAL A 51 11.28 2.85 -0.72
C VAL A 51 11.80 1.51 -1.20
N VAL A 52 11.00 0.46 -1.06
CA VAL A 52 11.38 -0.91 -1.41
C VAL A 52 10.44 -1.39 -2.52
N PHE A 53 10.99 -2.04 -3.55
CA PHE A 53 10.23 -2.65 -4.63
C PHE A 53 10.19 -4.16 -4.45
N ALA A 54 8.99 -4.73 -4.34
CA ALA A 54 8.79 -6.16 -4.23
C ALA A 54 8.79 -6.83 -5.62
N GLY A 55 9.70 -7.78 -5.81
CA GLY A 55 9.74 -8.63 -6.99
C GLY A 55 8.93 -9.92 -6.80
N THR A 56 8.81 -10.71 -7.87
CA THR A 56 8.12 -12.01 -7.83
C THR A 56 8.77 -13.02 -6.87
N GLY A 57 10.05 -12.83 -6.53
CA GLY A 57 10.75 -13.67 -5.55
C GLY A 57 10.47 -13.30 -4.08
N ASP A 58 9.81 -12.19 -3.81
CA ASP A 58 9.52 -11.73 -2.45
C ASP A 58 8.11 -12.15 -1.95
N GLU A 59 7.37 -12.99 -2.69
CA GLU A 59 6.01 -13.42 -2.33
C GLU A 59 5.89 -14.00 -0.93
N ASP A 60 6.82 -14.88 -0.56
CA ASP A 60 6.85 -15.58 0.72
C ASP A 60 7.66 -14.81 1.78
N ALA A 61 8.19 -13.63 1.44
CA ALA A 61 8.90 -12.78 2.39
C ALA A 61 7.94 -12.17 3.42
N ILE A 62 8.40 -12.08 4.66
CA ILE A 62 7.64 -11.48 5.77
C ILE A 62 7.69 -9.96 5.64
N LEU A 63 6.52 -9.32 5.76
CA LEU A 63 6.38 -7.86 5.60
C LEU A 63 7.27 -7.07 6.55
N ARG A 64 7.40 -7.51 7.81
CA ARG A 64 8.30 -6.90 8.80
C ARG A 64 9.75 -6.81 8.31
N ASP A 65 10.24 -7.83 7.62
CA ASP A 65 11.62 -7.86 7.14
C ASP A 65 11.77 -6.99 5.89
N MET A 66 10.74 -6.99 5.02
CA MET A 66 10.72 -6.17 3.81
C MET A 66 10.75 -4.68 4.11
N VAL A 67 9.99 -4.21 5.11
CA VAL A 67 9.97 -2.78 5.47
C VAL A 67 11.23 -2.29 6.19
N GLN A 68 12.10 -3.21 6.59
CA GLN A 68 13.42 -2.92 7.15
C GLN A 68 14.54 -3.06 6.11
N ALA A 69 14.22 -3.44 4.88
CA ALA A 69 15.20 -3.58 3.82
C ALA A 69 15.75 -2.21 3.38
N GLU A 70 16.89 -2.25 2.69
CA GLU A 70 17.52 -1.05 2.16
C GLU A 70 16.64 -0.36 1.10
N SER A 71 16.59 0.96 1.16
CA SER A 71 15.89 1.77 0.16
C SER A 71 16.47 1.53 -1.23
N GLY A 72 15.60 1.35 -2.23
CA GLY A 72 15.96 1.02 -3.60
C GLY A 72 16.08 -0.48 -3.88
N LYS A 73 15.94 -1.37 -2.88
CA LYS A 73 15.90 -2.83 -3.12
C LYS A 73 14.82 -3.15 -4.17
N GLY A 74 15.19 -3.96 -5.17
CA GLY A 74 14.28 -4.43 -6.22
C GLY A 74 13.97 -3.41 -7.32
N ARG A 75 14.57 -2.21 -7.27
CA ARG A 75 14.40 -1.19 -8.31
C ARG A 75 14.88 -1.69 -9.69
N GLY A 76 14.15 -1.30 -10.73
CA GLY A 76 14.44 -1.68 -12.12
C GLY A 76 13.94 -3.07 -12.51
N VAL A 77 13.39 -3.84 -11.57
CA VAL A 77 12.84 -5.17 -11.83
C VAL A 77 11.33 -5.09 -11.89
N ALA A 78 10.75 -5.52 -13.02
CA ALA A 78 9.31 -5.63 -13.16
C ALA A 78 8.77 -6.78 -12.30
N SER A 79 7.62 -6.57 -11.67
CA SER A 79 7.00 -7.53 -10.78
C SER A 79 5.65 -7.98 -11.34
N GLY A 80 5.40 -9.29 -11.36
CA GLY A 80 4.12 -9.88 -11.75
C GLY A 80 3.06 -9.86 -10.63
N LEU A 81 3.40 -9.27 -9.48
CA LEU A 81 2.51 -9.18 -8.31
C LEU A 81 1.32 -8.25 -8.56
N ALA A 82 0.31 -8.38 -7.71
CA ALA A 82 -0.79 -7.42 -7.68
C ALA A 82 -0.27 -6.00 -7.37
N ARG A 83 -0.77 -5.00 -8.10
CA ARG A 83 -0.36 -3.61 -7.92
C ARG A 83 -0.80 -3.10 -6.55
N ALA A 84 0.15 -2.85 -5.67
CA ALA A 84 -0.11 -2.37 -4.33
C ALA A 84 0.97 -1.43 -3.83
N ILE A 85 0.59 -0.50 -2.96
CA ILE A 85 1.51 0.26 -2.11
C ILE A 85 1.17 -0.02 -0.65
N ILE A 86 2.14 -0.58 0.07
CA ILE A 86 2.04 -0.90 1.50
C ILE A 86 2.91 0.11 2.25
N MET A 87 2.28 0.89 3.14
CA MET A 87 2.92 2.01 3.84
C MET A 87 3.17 1.64 5.30
N SER A 88 4.39 1.86 5.78
CA SER A 88 4.77 1.62 7.17
C SER A 88 5.35 2.91 7.76
N GLY A 89 5.03 3.19 9.02
CA GLY A 89 5.62 4.33 9.75
C GLY A 89 5.32 5.73 9.21
N LEU A 90 4.47 5.87 8.18
CA LEU A 90 4.00 7.17 7.69
C LEU A 90 3.07 7.82 8.72
N THR A 91 2.99 9.14 8.72
CA THR A 91 1.93 9.88 9.39
C THR A 91 0.62 9.81 8.59
N GLU A 92 -0.50 10.07 9.26
CA GLU A 92 -1.79 10.15 8.57
C GLU A 92 -1.79 11.25 7.49
N ARG A 93 -1.17 12.40 7.78
CA ARG A 93 -1.03 13.51 6.81
C ARG A 93 -0.26 13.08 5.56
N GLU A 94 0.85 12.37 5.74
CA GLU A 94 1.68 11.85 4.65
C GLU A 94 0.91 10.85 3.79
N LEU A 95 0.20 9.91 4.44
CA LEU A 95 -0.70 8.98 3.76
C LEU A 95 -1.73 9.71 2.88
N HIS A 96 -2.46 10.67 3.46
CA HIS A 96 -3.49 11.43 2.73
C HIS A 96 -2.89 12.24 1.57
N SER A 97 -1.70 12.79 1.75
CA SER A 97 -0.99 13.56 0.72
C SER A 97 -0.62 12.66 -0.46
N LEU A 98 -0.05 11.48 -0.19
CA LEU A 98 0.30 10.51 -1.22
C LEU A 98 -0.94 9.97 -1.94
N LEU A 99 -1.99 9.61 -1.21
CA LEU A 99 -3.25 9.14 -1.79
C LEU A 99 -3.87 10.21 -2.69
N SER A 100 -3.88 11.47 -2.26
CA SER A 100 -4.45 12.57 -3.03
C SER A 100 -3.62 12.84 -4.28
N ALA A 101 -2.29 12.92 -4.17
CA ALA A 101 -1.39 13.12 -5.29
C ALA A 101 -1.47 11.97 -6.30
N TYR A 102 -1.60 10.73 -5.84
CA TYR A 102 -1.80 9.58 -6.72
C TYR A 102 -3.13 9.65 -7.45
N ARG A 103 -4.22 10.07 -6.79
CA ARG A 103 -5.55 10.18 -7.40
C ARG A 103 -5.66 11.32 -8.42
N THR A 104 -4.87 12.38 -8.28
CA THR A 104 -4.84 13.47 -9.27
C THR A 104 -4.05 13.10 -10.52
N GLN A 105 -3.14 12.14 -10.39
CA GLN A 105 -2.46 11.53 -11.53
C GLN A 105 -3.42 10.48 -12.12
N ASN A 106 -3.62 10.46 -13.44
CA ASN A 106 -4.52 9.52 -14.11
C ASN A 106 -3.91 8.10 -14.20
N LEU A 107 -3.41 7.60 -13.06
CA LEU A 107 -2.66 6.36 -12.93
C LEU A 107 -3.58 5.16 -12.74
N THR A 108 -3.02 3.99 -13.04
CA THR A 108 -3.70 2.70 -12.88
C THR A 108 -4.15 2.51 -11.43
N ARG A 109 -5.37 1.97 -11.25
CA ARG A 109 -5.89 1.67 -9.92
C ARG A 109 -4.98 0.66 -9.21
N GLN A 110 -4.81 0.85 -7.90
CA GLN A 110 -3.99 0.00 -7.07
C GLN A 110 -4.59 -0.26 -5.70
N LEU A 111 -4.07 -1.29 -5.05
CA LEU A 111 -4.34 -1.63 -3.67
C LEU A 111 -3.49 -0.75 -2.75
N TRP A 112 -4.08 -0.35 -1.64
CA TRP A 112 -3.41 0.47 -0.64
C TRP A 112 -3.54 -0.24 0.70
N ALA A 113 -2.45 -0.32 1.44
CA ALA A 113 -2.44 -0.89 2.77
C ALA A 113 -1.49 -0.12 3.68
N THR A 114 -1.77 -0.17 4.98
CA THR A 114 -0.83 0.29 5.99
C THR A 114 -0.37 -0.90 6.82
N LEU A 115 0.91 -0.92 7.20
CA LEU A 115 1.43 -1.96 8.08
C LEU A 115 0.76 -1.83 9.45
N THR A 116 0.33 -2.95 10.00
CA THR A 116 -0.28 -3.02 11.32
C THR A 116 0.40 -4.11 12.15
N PRO A 117 0.25 -4.13 13.48
CA PRO A 117 0.74 -5.22 14.31
C PRO A 117 0.16 -6.60 13.91
N ILE A 118 -1.00 -6.62 13.26
CA ILE A 118 -1.63 -7.86 12.80
C ILE A 118 -0.96 -8.34 11.52
N SER A 119 -0.73 -7.43 10.56
CA SER A 119 -0.19 -7.76 9.25
C SER A 119 1.34 -7.86 9.20
N GLU A 120 2.08 -7.39 10.20
CA GLU A 120 3.56 -7.38 10.15
C GLU A 120 4.18 -8.77 10.02
N GLY A 121 3.55 -9.79 10.61
CA GLY A 121 4.00 -11.18 10.55
C GLY A 121 3.52 -11.95 9.32
N TRP A 122 2.75 -11.31 8.45
CA TRP A 122 2.21 -11.95 7.26
C TRP A 122 3.23 -11.93 6.13
N THR A 123 3.09 -12.89 5.21
CA THR A 123 3.83 -12.85 3.95
C THR A 123 3.22 -11.80 3.02
N LEU A 124 4.04 -11.28 2.10
CA LEU A 124 3.57 -10.35 1.09
C LEU A 124 2.39 -10.92 0.29
N LYS A 125 2.49 -12.19 -0.12
CA LYS A 125 1.44 -12.91 -0.84
C LYS A 125 0.13 -12.98 -0.06
N ALA A 126 0.19 -13.26 1.24
CA ALA A 126 -1.01 -13.33 2.08
C ALA A 126 -1.70 -11.96 2.14
N LEU A 127 -0.95 -10.89 2.38
CA LEU A 127 -1.51 -9.54 2.41
C LEU A 127 -2.10 -9.13 1.05
N LEU A 128 -1.39 -9.35 -0.06
CA LEU A 128 -1.88 -9.01 -1.40
C LEU A 128 -3.15 -9.78 -1.74
N LYS A 129 -3.26 -11.05 -1.33
CA LYS A 129 -4.46 -11.87 -1.54
C LYS A 129 -5.66 -11.30 -0.78
N GLU A 130 -5.49 -10.94 0.49
CA GLU A 130 -6.57 -10.33 1.28
C GLU A 130 -6.99 -8.98 0.71
N LEU A 131 -6.03 -8.11 0.35
CA LEU A 131 -6.33 -6.81 -0.27
C LEU A 131 -7.08 -6.95 -1.60
N ALA A 132 -6.68 -7.92 -2.43
CA ALA A 132 -7.35 -8.19 -3.69
C ALA A 132 -8.79 -8.70 -3.47
N ALA A 133 -9.00 -9.58 -2.49
CA ALA A 133 -10.32 -10.09 -2.13
C ALA A 133 -11.24 -8.96 -1.61
N GLU A 134 -10.74 -8.11 -0.71
CA GLU A 134 -11.47 -6.96 -0.20
C GLU A 134 -11.82 -5.96 -1.31
N ALA A 135 -10.86 -5.64 -2.18
CA ALA A 135 -11.08 -4.71 -3.28
C ALA A 135 -12.11 -5.25 -4.29
N ALA A 136 -12.10 -6.55 -4.59
CA ALA A 136 -13.08 -7.20 -5.45
C ALA A 136 -14.49 -7.16 -4.82
N ALA A 137 -14.60 -7.48 -3.53
CA ALA A 137 -15.86 -7.42 -2.80
C ALA A 137 -16.42 -5.99 -2.72
N PHE A 138 -15.57 -5.00 -2.47
CA PHE A 138 -15.95 -3.59 -2.45
C PHE A 138 -16.43 -3.12 -3.83
N ARG A 139 -15.73 -3.53 -4.90
CA ARG A 139 -16.11 -3.21 -6.28
C ARG A 139 -17.49 -3.77 -6.62
N LYS A 140 -17.73 -5.05 -6.32
CA LYS A 140 -19.03 -5.69 -6.57
C LYS A 140 -20.18 -4.93 -5.90
N ARG A 141 -19.99 -4.51 -4.65
CA ARG A 141 -20.98 -3.70 -3.89
C ARG A 141 -21.19 -2.30 -4.47
N GLN A 142 -20.18 -1.68 -5.09
CA GLN A 142 -20.36 -0.38 -5.75
C GLN A 142 -21.15 -0.53 -7.05
N GLU A 143 -20.82 -1.54 -7.86
CA GLU A 143 -21.52 -1.84 -9.11
C GLU A 143 -23.00 -2.18 -8.85
N GLU A 144 -23.29 -2.97 -7.81
CA GLU A 144 -24.67 -3.26 -7.38
C GLU A 144 -25.45 -1.99 -6.96
N LYS A 145 -24.80 -1.07 -6.23
CA LYS A 145 -25.42 0.21 -5.81
C LYS A 145 -25.62 1.21 -6.96
N GLU A 146 -24.74 1.19 -7.96
CA GLU A 146 -24.88 2.03 -9.15
C GLU A 146 -25.96 1.48 -10.10
N ALA A 147 -26.11 0.15 -10.18
CA ALA A 147 -27.16 -0.51 -10.96
C ALA A 147 -28.56 -0.32 -10.34
N GLU A 148 -28.67 -0.24 -9.00
CA GLU A 148 -29.95 0.01 -8.32
C GLU A 148 -30.39 1.49 -8.37
N LYS A 149 -29.49 2.40 -8.79
CA LYS A 149 -29.77 3.83 -8.97
C LYS A 149 -30.12 4.23 -10.42
N GLN A 150 -30.02 3.31 -11.38
CA GLN A 150 -30.42 3.48 -12.77
C GLN A 150 -31.77 2.82 -13.02
#